data_AF-A0A1G9VX70-F1
#
_entry.id   AF-A0A1G9VX70-F1
#
_cell.length_a   1.000
_cell.length_b   1.000
_cell.length_c   1.000
_cell.angle_alpha   90.00
_cell.angle_beta   90.00
_cell.angle_gamma   90.00
#
_symmetry.space_group_name_H-M   'P 1'
#
loop_
_entity.id
_entity.type
_entity.pdbx_description
1 polymer ?
#
loop_
_entity_poly.entity_id
_entity_poly.type
_entity_poly.pdbx_seq_one_letter_code
_entity_poly.pdbx_strand_id
1 'polypeptide(L)' 'MAVFANFCGMLQRYMDTSQPLPDTPLWEEFRPLDPTSLEHDRRSGRPPRYWRDMDDETFAQKVHEHQDKLDTFYQ' A
#
# COMPACT_ATOMS: atom_id res chain seq x y z
N MET A 1 18.98 8.92 16.43
CA MET A 1 19.14 9.27 14.99
C MET A 1 18.22 8.41 14.13
N ALA A 2 16.89 8.48 14.32
CA ALA A 2 15.95 7.57 13.67
C ALA A 2 14.66 8.28 13.21
N VAL A 3 14.78 9.54 12.77
CA VAL A 3 13.62 10.31 12.27
C VAL A 3 13.79 10.73 10.80
N PHE A 4 14.95 10.49 10.16
CA PHE A 4 15.18 10.91 8.77
C PHE A 4 15.04 9.81 7.70
N ALA A 5 14.93 8.53 8.10
CA ALA A 5 14.94 7.41 7.15
C ALA A 5 13.58 7.07 6.52
N ASN A 6 12.46 7.43 7.17
CA ASN A 6 11.13 6.99 6.71
C ASN A 6 10.54 7.85 5.59
N PHE A 7 10.99 9.10 5.44
CA PHE A 7 10.49 9.97 4.37
C PHE A 7 11.06 9.59 3.01
N CYS A 8 12.33 9.18 2.98
CA CYS A 8 13.02 8.79 1.76
C CYS A 8 12.40 7.52 1.14
N GLY A 9 12.02 6.50 1.92
CA GLY A 9 11.45 5.26 1.37
C GLY A 9 10.04 5.39 0.79
N MET A 10 9.20 6.25 1.36
CA MET A 10 7.87 6.56 0.81
C MET A 10 7.99 7.43 -0.45
N LEU A 11 8.80 8.49 -0.40
CA LEU A 11 9.08 9.34 -1.55
C LEU A 11 9.75 8.56 -2.68
N GLN A 12 10.66 7.66 -2.37
CA GLN A 12 11.37 6.87 -3.38
C GLN A 12 10.41 5.93 -4.11
N ARG A 13 9.43 5.31 -3.43
CA ARG A 13 8.36 4.54 -4.09
C ARG A 13 7.35 5.40 -4.85
N TYR A 14 7.14 6.63 -4.42
CA TYR A 14 6.34 7.60 -5.17
C TYR A 14 7.07 8.07 -6.45
N MET A 15 8.39 8.25 -6.37
CA MET A 15 9.23 8.66 -7.50
C MET A 15 9.59 7.49 -8.43
N ASP A 16 9.56 6.25 -7.91
CA ASP A 16 9.85 5.02 -8.65
C ASP A 16 8.56 4.39 -9.20
N THR A 17 8.28 4.69 -10.47
CA THR A 17 7.13 4.16 -11.22
C THR A 17 7.33 2.72 -11.71
N SER A 18 8.48 2.10 -11.43
CA SER A 18 8.75 0.71 -11.84
C SER A 18 8.00 -0.32 -11.00
N GLN A 19 7.52 0.07 -9.81
CA GLN A 19 6.76 -0.78 -8.90
C GLN A 19 5.36 -0.21 -8.70
N PRO A 20 4.35 -1.08 -8.46
CA PRO A 20 3.00 -0.61 -8.16
C PRO A 20 3.01 0.18 -6.83
N LEU A 21 2.12 1.15 -6.74
CA LEU A 21 1.94 1.94 -5.52
C LEU A 21 1.68 1.03 -4.31
N PRO A 22 2.05 1.45 -3.09
CA PRO A 22 1.72 0.69 -1.89
C PRO A 22 0.21 0.47 -1.74
N ASP A 23 -0.20 -0.70 -1.25
CA ASP A 23 -1.61 -1.00 -0.96
C ASP A 23 -1.98 -0.36 0.37
N THR A 24 -2.40 0.91 0.30
CA THR A 24 -2.94 1.65 1.44
C THR A 24 -4.18 2.45 1.02
N PRO A 25 -5.09 2.77 1.95
CA PRO A 25 -6.29 3.55 1.64
C PRO A 25 -5.97 4.91 1.00
N LEU A 26 -4.83 5.52 1.38
CA LEU A 26 -4.37 6.80 0.84
C LEU A 26 -4.14 6.75 -0.68
N TRP A 27 -3.65 5.62 -1.21
CA TRP A 27 -3.32 5.49 -2.62
C TRP A 27 -4.47 4.94 -3.47
N GLU A 28 -5.62 4.58 -2.88
CA GLU A 28 -6.73 3.97 -3.61
C GLU A 28 -7.23 4.84 -4.76
N GLU A 29 -7.36 6.16 -4.55
CA GLU A 29 -7.83 7.09 -5.57
C GLU A 29 -6.81 7.34 -6.69
N PHE A 30 -5.52 7.14 -6.40
CA PHE A 30 -4.42 7.42 -7.34
C PHE A 30 -4.02 6.18 -8.15
N ARG A 31 -4.35 4.97 -7.69
CA ARG A 31 -4.04 3.71 -8.39
C ARG A 31 -4.53 3.63 -9.84
N PRO A 32 -5.73 4.12 -10.21
CA PRO A 32 -6.16 4.12 -11.61
C PRO A 32 -5.36 5.08 -12.50
N LEU A 33 -4.70 6.08 -11.90
CA LEU A 33 -3.89 7.07 -12.61
C LEU A 33 -2.47 6.57 -12.88
N ASP A 34 -1.99 5.59 -12.10
CA ASP A 34 -0.69 4.96 -12.29
C ASP A 34 -0.79 3.72 -13.18
N PRO A 35 -0.18 3.71 -14.38
CA PRO A 35 -0.28 2.58 -15.32
C PRO A 35 0.34 1.29 -14.76
N THR A 36 1.37 1.38 -13.92
CA THR A 36 2.01 0.22 -13.30
C THR A 36 1.07 -0.44 -12.29
N SER A 37 0.45 0.36 -11.41
CA SER A 37 -0.58 -0.10 -10.48
C SER A 37 -1.81 -0.63 -11.21
N LEU A 38 -2.23 0.00 -12.30
CA LEU A 38 -3.38 -0.45 -13.09
C LEU A 38 -3.17 -1.84 -13.70
N GLU A 39 -1.99 -2.10 -14.28
CA GLU A 39 -1.65 -3.42 -14.84
C GLU A 39 -1.53 -4.48 -13.73
N HIS A 40 -0.95 -4.11 -12.59
CA HIS A 40 -0.89 -4.99 -11.43
C HIS A 40 -2.28 -5.34 -10.87
N ASP A 41 -3.17 -4.35 -10.76
CA ASP A 41 -4.55 -4.52 -10.29
C ASP A 41 -5.37 -5.35 -11.29
N ARG A 42 -5.15 -5.20 -12.60
CA ARG A 42 -5.74 -6.08 -13.64
C ARG A 42 -5.29 -7.54 -13.50
N ARG A 43 -4.01 -7.78 -13.23
CA ARG A 43 -3.46 -9.14 -13.06
C ARG A 43 -3.94 -9.82 -11.79
N SER A 44 -4.04 -9.07 -10.70
CA SER A 44 -4.48 -9.57 -9.40
C SER A 44 -6.01 -9.64 -9.25
N GLY A 45 -6.76 -8.99 -10.15
CA GLY A 45 -8.22 -8.92 -10.09
C GLY A 45 -8.73 -8.05 -8.93
N ARG A 46 -7.92 -7.10 -8.47
CA ARG A 46 -8.23 -6.23 -7.32
C ARG A 46 -9.40 -5.28 -7.67
N PRO A 47 -10.44 -5.19 -6.84
CA PRO A 47 -11.55 -4.27 -7.09
C PRO A 47 -11.11 -2.81 -6.92
N PRO A 48 -11.68 -1.87 -7.70
CA PRO A 48 -11.27 -0.46 -7.69
C PRO A 48 -11.59 0.29 -6.38
N ARG A 49 -12.51 -0.24 -5.56
CA ARG A 49 -12.89 0.30 -4.24
C ARG A 49 -12.54 -0.68 -3.11
N TYR A 50 -11.40 -1.35 -3.23
CA TYR A 50 -10.97 -2.42 -2.33
C TYR A 50 -11.05 -2.06 -0.85
N TRP A 51 -10.56 -0.87 -0.45
CA TRP A 51 -10.55 -0.43 0.95
C TRP A 51 -11.89 0.12 1.40
N ARG A 52 -12.63 0.80 0.51
CA ARG A 52 -13.92 1.41 0.85
C ARG A 52 -15.05 0.38 0.98
N ASP A 53 -15.01 -0.69 0.19
CA ASP A 53 -16.03 -1.74 0.20
C ASP A 53 -15.64 -2.92 1.13
N MET A 54 -14.47 -2.86 1.79
CA MET A 54 -14.02 -3.84 2.78
C MET A 54 -14.81 -3.70 4.08
N ASP A 55 -15.14 -4.82 4.72
CA ASP A 55 -15.76 -4.85 6.03
C ASP A 55 -14.77 -4.54 7.15
N ASP A 56 -15.29 -4.05 8.28
CA ASP A 56 -14.48 -3.64 9.42
C ASP A 56 -13.65 -4.79 10.03
N GLU A 57 -14.14 -6.04 9.97
CA GLU A 57 -13.40 -7.21 10.49
C GLU A 57 -12.19 -7.53 9.61
N THR A 58 -12.36 -7.57 8.29
CA THR A 58 -11.24 -7.75 7.35
C THR A 58 -10.25 -6.60 7.42
N PHE A 59 -10.73 -5.36 7.63
CA PHE A 59 -9.86 -4.20 7.82
C PHE A 59 -9.00 -4.34 9.08
N ALA A 60 -9.59 -4.72 10.22
CA ALA A 60 -8.87 -4.95 11.47
C ALA A 60 -7.80 -6.04 11.32
N GLN A 61 -8.12 -7.13 10.60
CA GLN A 61 -7.16 -8.19 10.31
C GLN A 61 -5.99 -7.68 9.47
N LYS A 62 -6.25 -6.88 8.43
CA LYS A 62 -5.19 -6.26 7.61
C LYS A 62 -4.31 -5.33 8.41
N VAL A 63 -4.88 -4.52 9.31
CA VAL A 63 -4.10 -3.64 10.19
C VAL A 63 -3.19 -4.47 11.10
N HIS A 64 -3.69 -5.57 11.67
CA HIS A 64 -2.88 -6.45 12.51
C HIS A 64 -1.74 -7.12 11.72
N GLU A 65 -2.01 -7.64 10.52
CA GLU A 65 -0.98 -8.20 9.63
C GLU A 65 0.10 -7.16 9.27
N HIS A 66 -0.30 -5.90 9.05
CA HIS A 66 0.63 -4.80 8.79
C HIS A 66 1.47 -4.48 10.03
N GLN A 67 0.87 -4.50 11.22
CA GLN A 67 1.57 -4.28 12.48
C GLN A 67 2.60 -5.39 12.76
N ASP A 68 2.23 -6.66 12.58
CA ASP A 68 3.12 -7.80 12.79
C ASP A 68 4.35 -7.76 11.87
N LYS A 69 4.17 -7.31 10.62
CA LYS A 69 5.27 -7.11 9.68
C LYS A 69 6.23 -6.01 10.15
N LEU A 70 5.71 -4.93 10.73
CA LEU A 70 6.55 -3.86 11.29
C LEU A 70 7.33 -4.38 12.50
N ASP A 71 6.65 -5.08 13.41
CA ASP A 71 7.26 -5.62 14.62
C ASP A 71 8.36 -6.64 14.29
N THR A 72 8.14 -7.49 13.28
CA THR A 72 9.15 -8.44 12.77
C THR A 72 10.35 -7.73 12.13
N PHE A 73 10.15 -6.59 11.48
CA PHE A 73 11.22 -5.86 10.78
C PHE A 73 12.09 -5.01 11.71
N TYR A 74 11.58 -4.69 12.91
CA TYR A 74 12.29 -3.88 13.92
C TYR A 74 12.83 -4.69 15.10
N GLN A 75 12.74 -6.03 15.07
CA GLN A 75 13.50 -6.95 15.94
C GLN A 75 14.90 -7.24 15.37
#